data_AF-A0A318LNS1-F1
#
_entry.id   AF-A0A318LNS1-F1
#
_cell.length_a   1.000
_cell.length_b   1.000
_cell.length_c   1.000
_cell.angle_alpha   90.00
_cell.angle_beta   90.00
_cell.angle_gamma   90.00
#
_symmetry.space_group_name_H-M   'P 1'
#
loop_
_entity.id
_entity.type
_entity.pdbx_description
1 polymer ?
#
loop_
_entity_poly.entity_id
_entity_poly.type
_entity_poly.pdbx_seq_one_letter_code
_entity_poly.pdbx_strand_id
1 'polypeptide(L)'
;MTASDSGRGAILRAARKAFARQPYAAVTLRDIAAEAGVSASLIVKHFGSKEGLFDTVADFTGAADALLAVPNAGLGRHLVLTLVRYRREQGSDLLVRVVFAAGSGDERALLRERFREQVTDRVATRLAGPDAGLRAELVIAHLLGLGAVMAVDREGLAATVDPERIADHYAPGLQALIDG
;
A
#
# COMPACT_ATOMS: atom_id res chain seq x y z
N MET A 1 4.38 23.31 8.06
CA MET A 1 5.39 22.33 7.59
C MET A 1 6.54 22.33 8.60
N THR A 2 6.46 21.48 9.63
CA THR A 2 7.47 21.41 10.71
C THR A 2 8.49 20.31 10.37
N ALA A 3 9.78 20.58 10.62
CA ALA A 3 10.92 19.77 10.18
C ALA A 3 10.93 18.31 10.69
N SER A 4 10.10 17.94 11.67
CA SER A 4 10.03 16.59 12.24
C SER A 4 9.34 15.55 11.34
N ASP A 5 8.50 15.99 10.40
CA ASP A 5 7.75 15.07 9.52
C ASP A 5 8.60 14.53 8.35
N SER A 6 9.66 15.28 7.98
CA SER A 6 10.56 14.90 6.88
C SER A 6 11.34 13.61 7.16
N GLY A 7 11.84 13.43 8.39
CA GLY A 7 12.65 12.29 8.79
C GLY A 7 11.83 11.01 8.93
N ARG A 8 10.70 11.05 9.66
CA ARG A 8 9.85 9.87 9.87
C ARG A 8 9.29 9.35 8.54
N GLY A 9 8.81 10.23 7.67
CA GLY A 9 8.31 9.87 6.34
C GLY A 9 9.40 9.29 5.43
N ALA A 10 10.61 9.87 5.43
CA ALA A 10 11.75 9.35 4.67
C ALA A 10 12.18 7.96 5.14
N ILE A 11 12.25 7.74 6.46
CA ILE A 11 12.56 6.43 7.04
C ILE A 11 11.53 5.39 6.61
N LEU A 12 10.24 5.70 6.68
CA LEU A 12 9.19 4.78 6.25
C LEU A 12 9.32 4.43 4.77
N ARG A 13 9.56 5.40 3.87
CA ARG A 13 9.78 5.11 2.44
C ARG A 13 11.00 4.20 2.22
N ALA A 14 12.13 4.51 2.83
CA ALA A 14 13.35 3.71 2.72
C ALA A 14 13.16 2.28 3.27
N ALA A 15 12.53 2.15 4.45
CA ALA A 15 12.23 0.87 5.07
C ALA A 15 11.30 0.03 4.20
N ARG A 16 10.27 0.66 3.62
CA ARG A 16 9.33 -0.01 2.70
C ARG A 16 10.09 -0.60 1.52
N LYS A 17 10.91 0.21 0.84
CA LYS A 17 11.76 -0.22 -0.27
C LYS A 17 12.71 -1.36 0.13
N ALA A 18 13.35 -1.28 1.29
CA ALA A 18 14.30 -2.29 1.77
C ALA A 18 13.61 -3.64 2.04
N PHE A 19 12.55 -3.65 2.85
CA PHE A 19 11.80 -4.86 3.17
C PHE A 19 11.06 -5.48 1.98
N ALA A 20 10.85 -4.72 0.89
CA ALA A 20 10.30 -5.25 -0.36
C ALA A 20 11.31 -6.05 -1.18
N ARG A 21 12.59 -5.68 -1.11
CA ARG A 21 13.64 -6.18 -2.02
C ARG A 21 14.46 -7.30 -1.41
N GLN A 22 14.53 -7.38 -0.09
CA GLN A 22 15.43 -8.27 0.63
C GLN A 22 14.67 -9.03 1.73
N PRO A 23 15.10 -10.26 2.08
CA PRO A 23 14.60 -10.96 3.26
C PRO A 23 14.78 -10.11 4.53
N TYR A 24 13.89 -10.25 5.51
CA TYR A 24 13.93 -9.47 6.75
C TYR A 24 15.33 -9.49 7.37
N ALA A 25 15.94 -10.67 7.53
CA ALA A 25 17.27 -10.84 8.12
C ALA A 25 18.39 -10.02 7.44
N ALA A 26 18.32 -9.79 6.12
CA ALA A 26 19.34 -9.06 5.36
C ALA A 26 19.22 -7.53 5.49
N VAL A 27 18.05 -7.01 5.87
CA VAL A 27 17.83 -5.56 6.00
C VAL A 27 18.47 -5.04 7.29
N THR A 28 19.28 -3.99 7.23
CA THR A 28 19.83 -3.34 8.43
C THR A 28 19.28 -1.93 8.64
N LEU A 29 19.22 -1.48 9.89
CA LEU A 29 18.83 -0.10 10.22
C LEU A 29 19.82 0.93 9.64
N ARG A 30 21.08 0.55 9.44
CA ARG A 30 22.10 1.43 8.85
C ARG A 30 21.82 1.67 7.36
N ASP A 31 21.47 0.64 6.61
CA ASP A 31 21.15 0.77 5.19
C ASP A 31 19.89 1.61 4.98
N ILE A 32 18.86 1.39 5.82
CA ILE A 32 17.64 2.21 5.80
C ILE A 32 17.96 3.67 6.13
N ALA A 33 18.80 3.93 7.13
CA ALA A 33 19.18 5.29 7.51
C ALA A 33 19.94 6.00 6.39
N ALA A 34 20.87 5.31 5.75
CA ALA A 34 21.63 5.83 4.61
C ALA A 34 20.71 6.19 3.44
N GLU A 35 19.79 5.30 3.06
CA GLU A 35 18.81 5.56 2.00
C GLU A 35 17.84 6.71 2.35
N ALA A 36 17.45 6.82 3.62
CA ALA A 36 16.56 7.90 4.10
C ALA A 36 17.29 9.24 4.31
N GLY A 37 18.62 9.29 4.23
CA GLY A 37 19.41 10.49 4.51
C GLY A 37 19.37 10.93 5.98
N VAL A 38 19.26 9.98 6.91
CA VAL A 38 19.17 10.23 8.37
C VAL A 38 20.17 9.38 9.15
N SER A 39 20.25 9.58 10.47
CA SER A 39 21.05 8.70 11.35
C SER A 39 20.25 7.47 11.81
N ALA A 40 20.93 6.34 12.03
CA ALA A 40 20.29 5.14 12.59
C ALA A 40 19.69 5.40 13.98
N SER A 41 20.29 6.29 14.78
CA SER A 41 19.76 6.72 16.07
C SER A 41 18.39 7.42 15.94
N LEU A 42 18.14 8.14 14.84
CA LEU A 42 16.84 8.76 14.58
C LEU A 42 15.77 7.69 14.31
N ILE A 43 16.13 6.59 13.66
CA ILE A 43 15.23 5.44 13.47
C ILE A 43 14.88 4.81 14.81
N VAL A 44 15.87 4.50 15.65
CA VAL A 44 15.65 3.95 17.00
C VAL A 44 14.78 4.88 17.83
N LYS A 45 15.01 6.20 17.76
CA LYS A 45 14.17 7.20 18.44
C LYS A 45 12.71 7.19 17.99
N HIS A 46 12.43 6.96 16.71
CA HIS A 46 11.06 7.00 16.18
C HIS A 46 10.33 5.65 16.23
N PHE A 47 11.05 4.54 16.11
CA PHE A 47 10.47 3.21 15.89
C PHE A 47 10.95 2.16 16.89
N GLY A 48 11.89 2.50 17.79
CA GLY A 48 12.43 1.60 18.80
C GLY A 48 13.45 0.61 18.24
N SER A 49 13.03 -0.27 17.34
CA SER A 49 13.86 -1.34 16.78
C SER A 49 13.58 -1.59 15.30
N LYS A 50 14.30 -2.56 14.69
CA LYS A 50 14.03 -3.03 13.34
C LYS A 50 12.67 -3.72 13.25
N GLU A 51 12.33 -4.47 14.30
CA GLU A 51 11.03 -5.12 14.47
C GLU A 51 9.93 -4.07 14.56
N GLY A 52 10.07 -3.05 15.42
CA GLY A 52 9.07 -1.97 15.55
C GLY A 52 8.92 -1.15 14.27
N LEU A 53 10.00 -0.95 13.52
CA LEU A 53 9.95 -0.34 12.18
C LEU A 53 9.23 -1.23 11.18
N PHE A 54 9.51 -2.54 11.17
CA PHE A 54 8.82 -3.51 10.33
C PHE A 54 7.33 -3.59 10.66
N ASP A 55 6.98 -3.61 11.94
CA ASP A 55 5.59 -3.60 12.40
C ASP A 55 4.84 -2.39 11.87
N THR A 56 5.45 -1.20 11.94
CA THR A 56 4.88 0.03 11.38
C THR A 56 4.75 -0.04 9.85
N VAL A 57 5.67 -0.72 9.18
CA VAL A 57 5.63 -0.92 7.72
C VAL A 57 4.59 -1.97 7.30
N ALA A 58 4.32 -2.95 8.15
CA ALA A 58 3.36 -4.03 7.97
C ALA A 58 1.97 -3.70 8.52
N ASP A 59 1.76 -2.48 9.03
CA ASP A 59 0.46 -1.96 9.40
C ASP A 59 -0.21 -1.29 8.20
N PHE A 60 -1.33 -1.87 7.76
CA PHE A 60 -2.13 -1.42 6.64
C PHE A 60 -3.37 -0.63 7.09
N THR A 61 -3.62 -0.50 8.40
CA THR A 61 -4.85 0.08 8.96
C THR A 61 -5.13 1.46 8.38
N GLY A 62 -4.16 2.37 8.45
CA GLY A 62 -4.32 3.74 7.94
C GLY A 62 -4.50 3.80 6.42
N ALA A 63 -3.92 2.88 5.66
CA ALA A 63 -4.14 2.80 4.22
C ALA A 63 -5.54 2.28 3.89
N ALA A 64 -6.01 1.28 4.62
CA ALA A 64 -7.38 0.76 4.50
C ALA A 64 -8.41 1.83 4.89
N ASP A 65 -8.16 2.60 5.95
CA ASP A 65 -9.01 3.73 6.36
C ASP A 65 -9.14 4.77 5.24
N ALA A 66 -8.01 5.15 4.63
CA ALA A 66 -8.00 6.08 3.50
C ALA A 66 -8.77 5.54 2.29
N LEU A 67 -8.60 4.25 1.96
CA LEU A 67 -9.29 3.60 0.85
C LEU A 67 -10.80 3.45 1.10
N LEU A 68 -11.23 3.28 2.35
CA LEU A 68 -12.62 3.03 2.74
C LEU A 68 -13.33 4.26 3.33
N ALA A 69 -12.78 5.45 3.12
CA ALA A 69 -13.23 6.70 3.73
C ALA A 69 -14.60 7.20 3.22
N VAL A 70 -15.13 6.65 2.13
CA VAL A 70 -16.39 7.09 1.50
C VAL A 70 -17.43 5.97 1.43
N PRO A 71 -18.74 6.26 1.41
CA PRO A 71 -19.80 5.25 1.24
C PRO A 71 -19.60 4.37 0.00
N ASN A 72 -20.26 3.20 -0.04
CA ASN A 72 -20.14 2.26 -1.18
C ASN A 72 -20.53 2.92 -2.50
N ALA A 73 -21.52 3.80 -2.49
CA ALA A 73 -21.85 4.66 -3.62
C ALA A 73 -20.65 5.56 -3.95
N GLY A 74 -19.98 5.26 -5.07
CA GLY A 74 -18.79 6.00 -5.52
C GLY A 74 -17.46 5.48 -4.97
N LEU A 75 -17.46 4.41 -4.17
CA LEU A 75 -16.25 3.82 -3.61
C LEU A 75 -15.26 3.38 -4.71
N GLY A 76 -15.74 2.82 -5.83
CA GLY A 76 -14.88 2.43 -6.95
C GLY A 76 -14.04 3.59 -7.48
N ARG A 77 -14.63 4.79 -7.62
CA ARG A 77 -13.92 6.00 -8.06
C ARG A 77 -12.90 6.43 -7.02
N HIS A 78 -13.31 6.49 -5.76
CA HIS A 78 -12.47 6.89 -4.65
C HIS A 78 -11.23 5.99 -4.52
N LEU A 79 -11.40 4.67 -4.64
CA LEU A 79 -10.31 3.70 -4.60
C LEU A 79 -9.26 3.96 -5.69
N VAL A 80 -9.68 4.18 -6.94
CA VAL A 80 -8.78 4.46 -8.06
C VAL A 80 -8.03 5.78 -7.86
N LEU A 81 -8.75 6.85 -7.52
CA LEU A 81 -8.13 8.16 -7.31
C LEU A 81 -7.15 8.15 -6.14
N THR A 82 -7.52 7.51 -5.03
CA THR A 82 -6.67 7.38 -3.85
C THR A 82 -5.39 6.63 -4.19
N LEU A 83 -5.50 5.50 -4.90
CA LEU A 83 -4.34 4.73 -5.34
C LEU A 83 -3.41 5.54 -6.27
N VAL A 84 -3.97 6.19 -7.30
CA VAL A 84 -3.18 6.92 -8.30
C VAL A 84 -2.49 8.13 -7.67
N ARG A 85 -3.21 8.93 -6.88
CA ARG A 85 -2.65 10.12 -6.21
C ARG A 85 -1.58 9.72 -5.20
N TYR A 86 -1.85 8.72 -4.37
CA TYR A 86 -0.88 8.20 -3.40
C TYR A 86 0.42 7.75 -4.09
N ARG A 87 0.32 7.07 -5.24
CA ARG A 87 1.51 6.65 -6.01
C ARG A 87 2.32 7.82 -6.54
N ARG A 88 1.65 8.86 -7.05
CA ARG A 88 2.33 10.05 -7.58
C ARG A 88 3.02 10.85 -6.49
N GLU A 89 2.41 10.96 -5.32
CA GLU A 89 2.94 11.74 -4.19
C GLU A 89 4.03 11.00 -3.40
N GLN A 90 3.88 9.68 -3.18
CA GLN A 90 4.75 8.92 -2.28
C GLN A 90 5.78 8.04 -2.99
N GLY A 91 5.68 7.91 -4.32
CA GLY A 91 6.43 6.90 -5.07
C GLY A 91 5.83 5.49 -4.95
N SER A 92 6.19 4.62 -5.88
CA SER A 92 5.62 3.29 -6.11
C SER A 92 5.90 2.30 -4.97
N ASP A 93 5.13 2.28 -3.87
CA ASP A 93 5.61 1.51 -2.71
C ASP A 93 4.57 0.92 -1.73
N LEU A 94 3.29 0.75 -2.07
CA LEU A 94 2.37 0.08 -1.12
C LEU A 94 1.86 -1.28 -1.62
N LEU A 95 1.33 -1.33 -2.84
CA LEU A 95 0.61 -2.51 -3.34
C LEU A 95 1.49 -3.50 -4.13
N VAL A 96 2.54 -3.02 -4.80
CA VAL A 96 3.51 -3.90 -5.49
C VAL A 96 4.33 -4.74 -4.50
N ARG A 97 4.45 -4.29 -3.24
CA ARG A 97 5.25 -4.97 -2.20
C ARG A 97 4.59 -6.23 -1.64
N VAL A 98 3.26 -6.27 -1.57
CA VAL A 98 2.51 -7.48 -1.16
C VAL A 98 2.64 -8.57 -2.24
N VAL A 99 2.70 -8.19 -3.52
CA VAL A 99 2.91 -9.09 -4.66
C VAL A 99 4.30 -9.75 -4.63
N PHE A 100 5.34 -9.08 -4.13
CA PHE A 100 6.69 -9.68 -4.00
C PHE A 100 6.94 -10.42 -2.67
N ALA A 101 5.93 -10.51 -1.79
CA ALA A 101 5.96 -11.28 -0.55
C ALA A 101 5.82 -12.80 -0.76
N ALA A 102 5.90 -13.30 -2.02
CA ALA A 102 5.85 -14.71 -2.42
C ALA A 102 7.07 -15.57 -1.96
N GLY A 103 7.61 -15.30 -0.77
CA GLY A 103 8.77 -15.99 -0.22
C GLY A 103 8.39 -16.70 1.08
N SER A 104 9.15 -17.73 1.41
CA SER A 104 9.01 -18.51 2.64
C SER A 104 9.78 -17.85 3.79
N GLY A 105 9.06 -17.31 4.78
CA GLY A 105 9.61 -16.76 6.02
C GLY A 105 8.48 -16.23 6.92
N ASP A 106 8.64 -16.30 8.24
CA ASP A 106 7.60 -15.99 9.22
C ASP A 106 7.10 -14.53 9.09
N GLU A 107 7.98 -13.59 8.77
CA GLU A 107 7.61 -12.18 8.60
C GLU A 107 6.75 -11.95 7.34
N ARG A 108 6.93 -12.77 6.29
CA ARG A 108 6.08 -12.74 5.10
C ARG A 108 4.72 -13.38 5.37
N ALA A 109 4.65 -14.39 6.25
CA ALA A 109 3.38 -14.94 6.72
C ALA A 109 2.60 -13.89 7.51
N LEU A 110 3.25 -13.23 8.48
CA LEU A 110 2.65 -12.14 9.26
C LEU A 110 2.16 -10.99 8.38
N LEU A 111 2.92 -10.59 7.36
CA LEU A 111 2.50 -9.54 6.43
C LEU A 111 1.23 -9.93 5.66
N ARG A 112 1.13 -11.19 5.21
CA ARG A 112 -0.05 -11.71 4.51
C ARG A 112 -1.26 -11.76 5.44
N GLU A 113 -1.07 -12.21 6.68
CA GLU A 113 -2.11 -12.24 7.71
C GLU A 113 -2.64 -10.83 7.99
N ARG A 114 -1.76 -9.88 8.31
CA ARG A 114 -2.14 -8.48 8.51
C ARG A 114 -2.82 -7.87 7.30
N PHE A 115 -2.34 -8.16 6.09
CA PHE A 115 -3.00 -7.66 4.87
C PHE A 115 -4.42 -8.22 4.72
N ARG A 116 -4.61 -9.52 4.99
CA ARG A 116 -5.92 -10.14 4.96
C ARG A 116 -6.86 -9.48 5.97
N GLU A 117 -6.46 -9.41 7.24
CA GLU A 117 -7.30 -8.89 8.33
C GLU A 117 -7.58 -7.38 8.17
N GLN A 118 -6.54 -6.60 7.89
CA GLN A 118 -6.61 -5.13 7.90
C GLN A 118 -7.06 -4.55 6.56
N VAL A 119 -7.12 -5.33 5.49
CA VAL A 119 -7.53 -4.84 4.16
C VAL A 119 -8.67 -5.71 3.60
N THR A 120 -8.41 -6.99 3.31
CA THR A 120 -9.39 -7.85 2.64
C THR A 120 -10.67 -8.03 3.43
N ASP A 121 -10.56 -8.40 4.71
CA ASP A 121 -11.72 -8.67 5.55
C ASP A 121 -12.51 -7.38 5.83
N ARG A 122 -11.83 -6.23 5.89
CA ARG A 122 -12.48 -4.91 6.03
C ARG A 122 -13.26 -4.50 4.78
N VAL A 123 -12.71 -4.75 3.59
CA VAL A 123 -13.44 -4.54 2.34
C VAL A 123 -14.64 -5.49 2.28
N ALA A 124 -14.45 -6.78 2.56
CA ALA A 124 -15.51 -7.79 2.54
C ALA A 124 -16.66 -7.44 3.48
N THR A 125 -16.37 -7.00 4.71
CA THR A 125 -17.37 -6.54 5.70
C THR A 125 -18.23 -5.39 5.18
N ARG A 126 -17.72 -4.61 4.22
CA ARG A 126 -18.42 -3.47 3.63
C ARG A 126 -19.35 -3.85 2.48
N LEU A 127 -19.13 -5.01 1.85
CA LEU A 127 -19.90 -5.43 0.68
C LEU A 127 -21.13 -6.23 1.11
N ALA A 128 -22.27 -5.95 0.49
CA ALA A 128 -23.53 -6.65 0.76
C ALA A 128 -23.84 -7.66 -0.35
N GLY A 129 -24.58 -8.74 -0.04
CA GLY A 129 -24.99 -9.74 -1.02
C GLY A 129 -24.01 -10.92 -1.16
N PRO A 130 -24.24 -11.78 -2.16
CA PRO A 130 -23.48 -13.02 -2.33
C PRO A 130 -22.00 -12.74 -2.61
N ASP A 131 -21.14 -13.70 -2.24
CA ASP A 131 -19.71 -13.69 -2.58
C ASP A 131 -18.95 -12.42 -2.15
N ALA A 132 -19.40 -11.75 -1.08
CA ALA A 132 -18.77 -10.53 -0.57
C ALA A 132 -17.25 -10.68 -0.34
N GLY A 133 -16.82 -11.83 0.19
CA GLY A 133 -15.39 -12.15 0.35
C GLY A 133 -14.64 -12.24 -0.98
N LEU A 134 -15.17 -12.98 -1.95
CA LEU A 134 -14.54 -13.13 -3.28
C LEU A 134 -14.50 -11.79 -4.03
N ARG A 135 -15.61 -11.03 -4.03
CA ARG A 135 -15.65 -9.71 -4.67
C ARG A 135 -14.66 -8.74 -4.02
N ALA A 136 -14.49 -8.78 -2.70
CA ALA A 136 -13.47 -8.00 -2.01
C ALA A 136 -12.05 -8.37 -2.47
N GLU A 137 -11.74 -9.67 -2.60
CA GLU A 137 -10.48 -10.14 -3.16
C GLU A 137 -10.28 -9.63 -4.60
N LEU A 138 -11.32 -9.66 -5.44
CA LEU A 138 -11.26 -9.16 -6.83
C LEU A 138 -11.10 -7.64 -6.93
N VAL A 139 -11.73 -6.86 -6.03
CA VAL A 139 -11.54 -5.41 -5.92
C VAL A 139 -10.08 -5.10 -5.58
N ILE A 140 -9.52 -5.83 -4.61
CA ILE A 140 -8.11 -5.68 -4.24
C ILE A 140 -7.21 -6.09 -5.41
N ALA A 141 -7.49 -7.20 -6.08
CA ALA A 141 -6.74 -7.65 -7.25
C ALA A 141 -6.71 -6.59 -8.37
N HIS A 142 -7.83 -5.91 -8.63
CA HIS A 142 -7.88 -4.79 -9.57
C HIS A 142 -6.94 -3.65 -9.17
N LEU A 143 -7.00 -3.20 -7.91
CA LEU A 143 -6.13 -2.12 -7.42
C LEU A 143 -4.65 -2.51 -7.43
N LEU A 144 -4.34 -3.75 -7.03
CA LEU A 144 -2.99 -4.29 -7.12
C LEU A 144 -2.50 -4.30 -8.58
N GLY A 145 -3.33 -4.78 -9.51
CA GLY A 145 -3.03 -4.88 -10.94
C GLY A 145 -2.80 -3.53 -11.60
N LEU A 146 -3.72 -2.57 -11.45
CA LEU A 146 -3.56 -1.20 -11.94
C LEU A 146 -2.26 -0.59 -11.42
N GLY A 147 -2.04 -0.75 -10.11
CA GLY A 147 -0.86 -0.25 -9.48
C GLY A 147 0.45 -0.91 -9.94
N ALA A 148 0.43 -2.20 -10.29
CA ALA A 148 1.57 -2.91 -10.84
C ALA A 148 1.89 -2.43 -12.26
N VAL A 149 0.89 -2.28 -13.13
CA VAL A 149 1.06 -1.77 -14.50
C VAL A 149 1.70 -0.39 -14.48
N MET A 150 1.20 0.53 -13.65
CA MET A 150 1.77 1.88 -13.50
C MET A 150 3.20 1.89 -12.93
N ALA A 151 3.60 0.84 -12.20
CA ALA A 151 4.96 0.74 -11.67
C ALA A 151 5.95 0.18 -12.69
N VAL A 152 5.48 -0.69 -13.59
CA VAL A 152 6.28 -1.27 -14.68
C VAL A 152 6.50 -0.23 -15.79
N ASP A 153 5.43 0.41 -16.25
CA ASP A 153 5.49 1.42 -17.31
C ASP A 153 5.37 2.83 -16.72
N ARG A 154 6.50 3.37 -16.28
CA ARG A 154 6.59 4.68 -15.63
C ARG A 154 6.47 5.86 -16.60
N GLU A 155 6.60 5.60 -17.89
CA GLU A 155 6.52 6.60 -18.98
C GLU A 155 5.18 6.51 -19.74
N GLY A 156 4.42 5.45 -19.49
CA GLY A 156 3.10 5.23 -20.07
C GLY A 156 2.07 6.30 -19.71
N LEU A 157 0.99 6.34 -20.49
CA LEU A 157 -0.07 7.36 -20.36
C LEU A 157 -0.65 7.43 -18.94
N ALA A 158 -0.79 6.31 -18.24
CA ALA A 158 -1.29 6.29 -16.87
C ALA A 158 -0.42 7.11 -15.88
N ALA A 159 0.88 7.29 -16.18
CA ALA A 159 1.77 8.11 -15.37
C ALA A 159 1.53 9.62 -15.54
N THR A 160 1.06 10.06 -16.72
CA THR A 160 1.02 11.48 -17.11
C THR A 160 -0.38 12.06 -17.24
N VAL A 161 -1.39 11.26 -17.58
CA VAL A 161 -2.77 11.74 -17.73
C VAL A 161 -3.38 12.18 -16.40
N ASP A 162 -4.46 12.94 -16.43
CA ASP A 162 -5.24 13.28 -15.24
C ASP A 162 -5.75 12.00 -14.54
N PRO A 163 -5.55 11.81 -13.21
CA PRO A 163 -6.10 10.69 -12.46
C PRO A 163 -7.61 10.50 -12.65
N GLU A 164 -8.37 11.59 -12.86
CA GLU A 164 -9.81 11.51 -13.11
C GLU A 164 -10.12 10.70 -14.37
N ARG A 165 -9.32 10.85 -15.44
CA ARG A 165 -9.50 10.06 -16.67
C ARG A 165 -9.24 8.57 -16.47
N ILE A 166 -8.30 8.23 -15.60
CA ILE A 166 -8.05 6.82 -15.22
C ILE A 166 -9.27 6.29 -14.46
N ALA A 167 -9.81 7.09 -13.53
CA ALA A 167 -10.98 6.71 -12.75
C ALA A 167 -12.23 6.54 -13.63
N ASP A 168 -12.44 7.39 -14.65
CA ASP A 168 -13.56 7.27 -15.58
C ASP A 168 -13.58 5.92 -16.31
N HIS A 169 -12.40 5.39 -16.66
CA HIS A 169 -12.28 4.09 -17.34
C HIS A 169 -12.27 2.89 -16.39
N TYR A 170 -11.66 3.03 -15.20
CA TYR A 170 -11.36 1.89 -14.32
C TYR A 170 -12.38 1.70 -13.20
N ALA A 171 -12.95 2.79 -12.67
CA ALA A 171 -13.86 2.76 -11.54
C ALA A 171 -15.16 1.97 -11.78
N PRO A 172 -15.79 1.98 -12.98
CA PRO A 172 -17.03 1.22 -13.19
C PRO A 172 -16.88 -0.28 -12.95
N GLY A 173 -15.74 -0.87 -13.32
CA GLY A 173 -15.46 -2.29 -13.08
C GLY A 173 -15.33 -2.62 -11.59
N LEU A 174 -14.66 -1.76 -10.82
CA LEU A 174 -14.63 -1.90 -9.35
C LEU A 174 -16.00 -1.69 -8.73
N GLN A 175 -16.74 -0.68 -9.20
CA GLN A 175 -18.05 -0.35 -8.65
C GLN A 175 -19.04 -1.50 -8.85
N ALA A 176 -19.00 -2.19 -10.00
CA ALA A 176 -19.80 -3.38 -10.23
C ALA A 176 -19.53 -4.50 -9.20
N LEU A 177 -18.26 -4.74 -8.84
CA LEU A 177 -17.90 -5.71 -7.79
C LEU A 177 -18.37 -5.26 -6.39
N ILE A 178 -18.41 -3.95 -6.15
CA ILE A 178 -18.82 -3.37 -4.86
C ILE A 178 -20.35 -3.42 -4.68
N ASP A 179 -21.09 -3.12 -5.75
CA ASP A 179 -22.55 -3.04 -5.74
C ASP A 179 -23.19 -4.43 -5.73
N GLY A 180 -22.57 -5.39 -6.44
CA GLY A 180 -22.92 -6.79 -6.41
C GLY A 180 -23.76 -7.30 -7.56
#